data_AF-R6WJ15-F1
#
_entry.id   AF-R6WJ15-F1
#
_cell.length_a   1.000
_cell.length_b   1.000
_cell.length_c   1.000
_cell.angle_alpha   90.00
_cell.angle_beta   90.00
_cell.angle_gamma   90.00
#
_symmetry.space_group_name_H-M   'P 1'
#
loop_
_entity.id
_entity.type
_entity.pdbx_description
1 polymer ?
#
loop_
_entity_poly.entity_id
_entity_poly.type
_entity_poly.pdbx_seq_one_letter_code
_entity_poly.pdbx_strand_id
1 'polypeptide(L)'
;MNTSLPKKHGLYDPWFEHDACGVGVVANIKGKKSNKILRQALVLLHNMDHRGGQGADMNSGDGAGVLLQIPHNFFVKECAKQYSAKSRSFYITTLNSSLRR
;
A
#
# COMPACT_ATOMS: atom_id res chain seq x y z
N MET A 1 20.80 -15.84 -8.62
CA MET A 1 20.56 -14.53 -9.25
C MET A 1 21.91 -13.84 -9.34
N ASN A 2 22.44 -13.65 -10.55
CA ASN A 2 23.68 -12.89 -10.76
C ASN A 2 23.34 -11.41 -10.63
N THR A 3 23.54 -10.83 -9.44
CA THR A 3 23.50 -9.38 -9.27
C THR A 3 24.84 -8.82 -9.71
N SER A 4 24.95 -8.43 -10.98
CA SER A 4 26.13 -7.72 -11.50
C SER A 4 26.10 -6.28 -10.99
N LEU A 5 26.36 -6.08 -9.70
CA LEU A 5 26.61 -4.76 -9.16
C LEU A 5 27.88 -4.18 -9.83
N PRO A 6 27.91 -2.89 -10.17
CA PRO A 6 29.11 -2.23 -10.69
C PRO A 6 30.30 -2.48 -9.76
N LYS A 7 31.52 -2.49 -10.30
CA LYS A 7 32.72 -2.54 -9.45
C LYS A 7 32.82 -1.24 -8.63
N LYS A 8 33.33 -1.34 -7.40
CA LYS A 8 33.63 -0.19 -6.54
C LYS A 8 34.40 0.88 -7.32
N HIS A 9 33.88 2.10 -7.37
CA HIS A 9 34.46 3.20 -8.13
C HIS A 9 34.11 4.55 -7.52
N GLY A 10 35.12 5.38 -7.24
CA GLY A 10 34.91 6.65 -6.53
C GLY A 10 34.31 6.42 -5.12
N LEU A 11 33.24 7.15 -4.80
CA LEU A 11 32.49 7.01 -3.54
C LEU A 11 31.49 5.84 -3.54
N TYR A 12 31.24 5.21 -4.70
CA TYR A 12 30.33 4.08 -4.79
C TYR A 12 30.99 2.80 -4.27
N ASP A 13 30.39 2.17 -3.26
CA ASP A 13 30.75 0.86 -2.73
C ASP A 13 29.54 -0.09 -2.83
N PRO A 14 29.61 -1.16 -3.66
CA PRO A 14 28.52 -2.13 -3.82
C PRO A 14 28.05 -2.76 -2.51
N TRP A 15 28.89 -2.73 -1.47
CA TRP A 15 28.54 -3.26 -0.16
C TRP A 15 27.37 -2.52 0.50
N PHE A 16 27.14 -1.25 0.15
CA PHE A 16 26.03 -0.44 0.67
C PHE A 16 24.79 -0.43 -0.23
N GLU A 17 24.79 -1.16 -1.36
CA GLU A 17 23.64 -1.22 -2.27
C GLU A 17 22.59 -2.21 -1.75
N HIS A 18 21.43 -1.71 -1.34
CA HIS A 18 20.34 -2.51 -0.79
C HIS A 18 18.98 -2.02 -1.29
N ASP A 19 18.10 -2.95 -1.65
CA ASP A 19 16.70 -2.64 -1.97
C ASP A 19 15.98 -2.09 -0.73
N ALA A 20 15.39 -0.90 -0.89
CA ALA A 20 14.71 -0.21 0.19
C ALA A 20 13.22 -0.60 0.32
N CYS A 21 12.56 -1.29 -0.63
CA CYS A 21 11.12 -1.55 -0.49
C CYS A 21 10.77 -2.68 0.49
N GLY A 22 9.63 -2.54 1.19
CA GLY A 22 9.07 -3.56 2.09
C GLY A 22 7.66 -3.99 1.69
N VAL A 23 7.37 -5.29 1.74
CA VAL A 23 6.03 -5.85 1.48
C VAL A 23 5.68 -6.84 2.58
N GLY A 24 4.42 -6.85 3.01
CA GLY A 24 3.91 -7.84 3.96
C GLY A 24 2.45 -8.18 3.73
N VAL A 25 2.01 -9.29 4.31
CA VAL A 25 0.65 -9.82 4.15
C VAL A 25 0.07 -10.19 5.52
N VAL A 26 -1.21 -9.91 5.69
CA VAL A 26 -1.99 -10.37 6.85
C VAL A 26 -3.25 -11.05 6.33
N ALA A 27 -3.48 -12.27 6.78
CA ALA A 27 -4.65 -13.05 6.41
C ALA A 27 -5.33 -13.63 7.64
N ASN A 28 -6.66 -13.72 7.60
CA ASN A 28 -7.42 -14.49 8.58
C ASN A 28 -7.58 -15.92 8.04
N ILE A 29 -6.88 -16.87 8.65
CA ILE A 29 -6.86 -18.29 8.25
C ILE A 29 -8.25 -18.92 8.29
N LYS A 30 -9.16 -18.40 9.13
CA LYS A 30 -10.56 -18.87 9.22
C LYS A 30 -11.48 -18.21 8.19
N GLY A 31 -10.97 -17.37 7.30
CA GLY A 31 -11.75 -16.66 6.28
C GLY A 31 -12.75 -15.63 6.81
N LYS A 32 -12.73 -15.32 8.11
CA LYS A 32 -13.68 -14.37 8.71
C LYS A 32 -13.28 -12.93 8.42
N LYS A 33 -14.16 -12.19 7.73
CA LYS A 33 -13.98 -10.75 7.47
C LYS A 33 -13.97 -9.96 8.79
N SER A 34 -12.97 -9.12 8.98
CA SER A 34 -12.86 -8.25 10.16
C SER A 34 -11.98 -7.05 9.87
N ASN A 35 -12.35 -5.89 10.42
CA ASN A 35 -11.51 -4.68 10.40
C ASN A 35 -10.16 -4.88 11.13
N LYS A 36 -10.02 -5.93 11.96
CA LYS A 36 -8.76 -6.29 12.60
C LYS A 36 -7.61 -6.48 11.59
N ILE A 37 -7.88 -7.11 10.44
CA ILE A 37 -6.87 -7.35 9.40
C ILE A 37 -6.32 -6.01 8.87
N LEU A 38 -7.19 -5.03 8.63
CA LEU A 38 -6.77 -3.71 8.16
C LEU A 38 -5.89 -3.01 9.21
N ARG A 39 -6.26 -3.06 10.50
CA ARG A 39 -5.45 -2.49 11.58
C ARG A 39 -4.07 -3.15 11.66
N GLN A 40 -4.01 -4.47 11.51
CA GLN A 40 -2.74 -5.20 11.48
C GLN A 40 -1.89 -4.82 10.26
N ALA A 41 -2.50 -4.62 9.09
CA ALA A 41 -1.80 -4.15 7.90
C ALA A 41 -1.22 -2.73 8.08
N LEU A 42 -1.93 -1.83 8.77
CA LEU A 42 -1.41 -0.49 9.09
C LEU A 42 -0.21 -0.54 10.06
N VAL A 43 -0.27 -1.40 11.08
CA VAL A 43 0.88 -1.64 11.97
C VAL A 43 2.08 -2.21 11.20
N LEU A 44 1.81 -3.13 10.27
CA LEU A 44 2.85 -3.69 9.40
C LEU A 44 3.52 -2.61 8.56
N LEU A 45 2.74 -1.72 7.92
CA LEU A 45 3.29 -0.59 7.16
C LEU A 45 4.13 0.34 8.05
N HIS A 46 3.63 0.69 9.24
CA HIS A 46 4.38 1.53 10.18
C HIS A 46 5.72 0.90 10.59
N ASN A 47 5.74 -0.42 10.83
CA ASN A 47 6.98 -1.12 11.17
C ASN A 47 7.98 -1.16 10.00
N MET A 48 7.54 -0.94 8.76
CA MET A 48 8.38 -0.85 7.56
C MET A 48 8.78 0.58 7.21
N ASP A 49 8.45 1.58 8.02
CA ASP A 49 8.73 2.99 7.71
C ASP A 49 10.24 3.29 7.55
N HIS A 50 11.09 2.58 8.29
CA HIS A 50 12.56 2.63 8.16
C HIS A 50 13.09 2.16 6.79
N ARG A 51 12.23 1.54 5.98
CA ARG A 51 12.49 1.10 4.62
C ARG A 51 11.88 2.06 3.58
N GLY A 52 10.98 2.95 3.98
CA GLY A 52 10.33 3.89 3.07
C GLY A 52 11.31 4.94 2.54
N GLY A 53 11.15 5.30 1.26
CA GLY A 53 11.77 6.51 0.71
C GLY A 53 11.16 7.75 1.37
N GLN A 54 12.01 8.61 1.90
CA GLN A 54 11.62 9.86 2.57
C GLN A 54 11.85 11.03 1.61
N GLY A 55 10.92 11.99 1.61
CA GLY A 55 11.00 13.22 0.83
C GLY A 55 11.99 14.24 1.42
N ALA A 56 12.01 15.43 0.82
CA ALA A 56 12.85 16.53 1.30
C ALA A 56 12.37 17.13 2.64
N ASP A 57 11.12 16.88 3.02
CA ASP A 57 10.52 17.31 4.27
C ASP A 57 10.07 16.10 5.13
N MET A 58 9.94 16.34 6.44
CA MET A 58 9.68 15.30 7.45
C MET A 58 8.31 14.60 7.29
N ASN A 59 7.38 15.16 6.49
CA ASN A 59 6.02 14.66 6.38
C ASN A 59 5.73 13.97 5.03
N SER A 60 6.72 13.94 4.12
CA SER A 60 6.56 13.39 2.79
C SER A 60 7.33 12.08 2.64
N GLY A 61 6.73 11.10 1.97
CA GLY A 61 7.40 9.87 1.55
C GLY A 61 6.91 9.42 0.18
N ASP A 62 7.64 8.50 -0.45
CA ASP A 62 7.39 8.07 -1.83
C ASP A 62 6.04 7.37 -2.00
N GLY A 63 5.56 6.70 -0.95
CA GLY A 63 4.22 6.13 -0.88
C GLY A 63 4.13 4.81 -0.14
N ALA A 64 2.94 4.55 0.43
CA ALA A 64 2.58 3.29 1.04
C ALA A 64 1.11 2.96 0.73
N GLY A 65 0.75 1.68 0.69
CA GLY A 65 -0.60 1.26 0.32
C GLY A 65 -0.98 -0.11 0.87
N VAL A 66 -2.29 -0.35 0.98
CA VAL A 66 -2.87 -1.64 1.37
C VAL A 66 -3.86 -2.08 0.29
N LEU A 67 -3.70 -3.31 -0.20
CA LEU A 67 -4.71 -3.98 -1.00
C LEU A 67 -5.63 -4.80 -0.08
N LEU A 68 -6.95 -4.59 -0.19
CA LEU A 68 -7.95 -5.34 0.57
C LEU A 68 -9.17 -5.70 -0.30
N GLN A 69 -9.96 -6.68 0.17
CA GLN A 69 -11.27 -6.96 -0.41
C GLN A 69 -12.20 -5.74 -0.28
N ILE A 70 -13.04 -5.51 -1.29
CA ILE A 70 -14.06 -4.45 -1.26
C ILE A 70 -14.93 -4.59 0.01
N PRO A 71 -14.97 -3.55 0.88
CA PRO A 71 -15.79 -3.54 2.08
C PRO A 71 -17.26 -3.29 1.71
N HIS A 72 -17.93 -4.32 1.16
CA HIS A 72 -19.29 -4.23 0.62
C HIS A 72 -20.28 -3.51 1.55
N ASN A 73 -20.35 -3.89 2.83
CA ASN A 73 -21.28 -3.30 3.79
C ASN A 73 -21.05 -1.80 4.03
N PHE A 74 -19.79 -1.35 3.95
CA PHE A 74 -19.46 0.06 4.03
C PHE A 74 -20.03 0.81 2.81
N PHE A 75 -19.77 0.32 1.61
CA PHE A 75 -20.28 0.95 0.38
C PHE A 75 -21.80 0.94 0.28
N VAL A 76 -22.49 -0.15 0.68
CA VAL A 76 -23.97 -0.16 0.76
C VAL A 76 -24.46 0.97 1.66
N LYS A 77 -23.87 1.11 2.85
CA LYS A 77 -24.27 2.12 3.82
C LYS A 77 -24.02 3.54 3.31
N GLU A 78 -22.86 3.80 2.71
CA GLU A 78 -22.51 5.12 2.21
C GLU A 78 -23.32 5.51 0.97
N CYS A 79 -23.49 4.61 0.01
CA CYS A 79 -24.30 4.88 -1.18
C CYS A 79 -25.78 5.09 -0.85
N ALA A 80 -26.32 4.39 0.15
CA ALA A 80 -27.71 4.59 0.59
C ALA A 80 -27.99 6.00 1.14
N LYS A 81 -26.95 6.75 1.55
CA LYS A 81 -27.11 8.16 1.98
C LYS A 81 -27.33 9.11 0.81
N GLN A 82 -26.81 8.76 -0.37
CA GLN A 82 -26.84 9.61 -1.57
C GLN A 82 -27.89 9.16 -2.60
N TYR A 83 -28.22 7.87 -2.63
CA TYR A 83 -29.08 7.27 -3.64
C TYR A 83 -30.14 6.37 -2.99
N SER A 84 -31.40 6.49 -3.44
CA SER A 84 -32.50 5.63 -2.98
C SER A 84 -32.43 4.17 -3.46
N ALA A 85 -31.52 3.86 -4.40
CA ALA A 85 -31.40 2.53 -4.98
C ALA A 85 -30.43 1.64 -4.18
N LYS A 86 -30.88 0.43 -3.81
CA LYS A 86 -30.01 -0.59 -3.18
C LYS A 86 -29.14 -1.27 -4.25
N SER A 87 -27.88 -0.89 -4.34
CA SER A 87 -26.90 -1.56 -5.18
C SER A 87 -26.58 -2.97 -4.67
N ARG A 88 -26.63 -3.97 -5.55
CA ARG A 88 -26.32 -5.38 -5.25
C ARG A 88 -24.85 -5.75 -5.46
N SER A 89 -24.11 -4.99 -6.25
CA SER A 89 -22.70 -5.22 -6.54
C SER A 89 -21.96 -3.89 -6.66
N PHE A 90 -20.70 -3.86 -6.28
CA PHE A 90 -19.82 -2.70 -6.40
C PHE A 90 -18.59 -3.06 -7.19
N TYR A 91 -18.23 -2.17 -8.11
CA TYR A 91 -16.96 -2.18 -8.82
C TYR A 91 -16.25 -0.88 -8.49
N ILE A 92 -14.98 -0.97 -8.10
CA ILE A 92 -14.16 0.19 -7.76
C ILE A 92 -13.01 0.22 -8.75
N THR A 93 -12.84 1.36 -9.41
CA THR A 93 -11.68 1.65 -10.23
C THR A 93 -10.93 2.83 -9.61
N THR A 94 -9.61 2.70 -9.48
CA THR A 94 -8.74 3.80 -9.09
C THR A 94 -8.37 4.58 -10.34
N LEU A 95 -8.86 5.81 -10.45
CA LEU A 95 -8.45 6.74 -11.50
C LEU A 95 -7.17 7.44 -11.04
N ASN A 96 -6.06 7.24 -11.78
CA ASN A 96 -4.88 8.07 -11.62
C ASN A 96 -5.04 9.30 -12.51
N SER A 97 -5.09 10.49 -11.90
CA SER A 97 -5.30 11.76 -12.59
C SER A 97 -4.03 12.33 -13.26
N SER A 98 -3.01 11.50 -13.54
CA SER A 98 -1.76 11.94 -14.17
C SER A 98 -1.86 12.35 -15.66
N LEU A 99 -3.01 12.84 -16.11
CA LEU A 99 -3.21 13.46 -17.42
C LEU A 99 -3.80 14.87 -17.26
N ARG A 100 -2.99 15.80 -16.77
CA ARG A 100 -3.09 17.24 -17.09
C ARG A 100 -1.68 17.82 -17.22
N ARG A 101 -1.13 17.71 -18.42
CA ARG A 101 -0.33 18.75 -19.06
C ARG A 101 -0.74 18.80 -20.52
#